data_AF-A0AA49GDV2-F1
#
_entry.id   AF-A0AA49GDV2-F1
#
_cell.length_a   1.000
_cell.length_b   1.000
_cell.length_c   1.000
_cell.angle_alpha   90.00
_cell.angle_beta   90.00
_cell.angle_gamma   90.00
#
_symmetry.space_group_name_H-M   'P 1'
#
loop_
_entity.id
_entity.type
_entity.pdbx_description
1 polymer ?
#
loop_
_entity_poly.entity_id
_entity_poly.type
_entity_poly.pdbx_seq_one_letter_code
_entity_poly.pdbx_strand_id
1 'polypeptide(L)'
;MLLNNEDGANENIYQSFSNQKELANHLNSLSTFSRFLRFTEDFRKEENDQISYSLKSIEGKTYILLQLKDAAEYMLTKDYTDNWNSEMHERFCFWSIKEWKEQLEAVGFELSNNSIAYTNPWIANNRFDNKVKLFDEQMQELPYPPTNALMIAKKL
;
A
#
# COMPACT_ATOMS: atom_id res chain seq x y z
N MET A 1 -4.24 10.98 -0.55
CA MET A 1 -4.81 9.87 0.25
C MET A 1 -5.31 10.40 1.59
N LEU A 2 -6.47 9.95 2.05
CA LEU A 2 -7.01 10.20 3.39
C LEU A 2 -7.11 8.85 4.11
N LEU A 3 -6.56 8.77 5.32
CA LEU A 3 -6.59 7.57 6.14
C LEU A 3 -7.45 7.80 7.38
N ASN A 4 -8.13 6.76 7.84
CA ASN A 4 -8.86 6.79 9.10
C ASN A 4 -7.89 6.96 10.28
N ASN A 5 -8.15 7.94 11.12
CA ASN A 5 -7.40 8.24 12.34
C ASN A 5 -8.21 8.01 13.62
N GLU A 6 -9.43 7.49 13.50
CA GLU A 6 -10.36 7.21 14.60
C GLU A 6 -10.53 5.71 14.86
N ASP A 7 -9.88 4.87 14.05
CA ASP A 7 -10.01 3.41 14.08
C ASP A 7 -8.91 2.69 14.88
N GLY A 8 -8.18 3.43 15.72
CA GLY A 8 -7.13 2.89 16.58
C GLY A 8 -6.36 3.98 17.32
N ALA A 9 -5.25 3.59 17.96
CA ALA A 9 -4.38 4.48 18.72
C ALA A 9 -3.56 5.39 17.81
N ASN A 10 -3.37 6.64 18.24
CA ASN A 10 -2.54 7.64 17.53
C ASN A 10 -1.24 8.01 18.28
N GLU A 11 -0.95 7.32 19.38
CA GLU A 11 0.20 7.58 20.25
C GLU A 11 1.21 6.44 20.19
N ASN A 12 2.44 6.70 20.66
CA ASN A 12 3.51 5.70 20.76
C ASN A 12 3.85 4.99 19.44
N ILE A 13 3.60 5.63 18.30
CA ILE A 13 3.73 5.08 16.93
C ILE A 13 5.07 4.39 16.70
N TYR A 14 6.15 4.99 17.18
CA TYR A 14 7.52 4.55 16.97
C TYR A 14 8.09 3.74 18.13
N GLN A 15 7.21 3.18 18.98
CA GLN A 15 7.67 2.32 20.06
C GLN A 15 8.39 1.08 19.50
N SER A 16 9.55 0.78 20.07
CA SER A 16 10.36 -0.39 19.71
C SER A 16 10.00 -1.60 20.56
N PHE A 17 10.07 -2.78 19.96
CA PHE A 17 9.79 -4.06 20.60
C PHE A 17 10.87 -5.05 20.19
N SER A 18 11.36 -5.86 21.12
CA SER A 18 12.32 -6.95 20.83
C SER A 18 11.62 -8.23 20.37
N ASN A 19 10.29 -8.31 20.56
CA ASN A 19 9.47 -9.46 20.22
C ASN A 19 8.53 -9.12 19.06
N GLN A 20 8.55 -9.95 18.02
CA GLN A 20 7.70 -9.82 16.83
C GLN A 20 6.20 -9.83 17.16
N LYS A 21 5.77 -10.65 18.13
CA LYS A 21 4.36 -10.69 18.55
C LYS A 21 3.93 -9.41 19.25
N GLU A 22 4.81 -8.81 20.06
CA GLU A 22 4.53 -7.54 20.72
C GLU A 22 4.47 -6.40 19.70
N LEU A 23 5.39 -6.39 18.73
CA LEU A 23 5.35 -5.48 17.60
C LEU A 23 4.03 -5.63 16.82
N ALA A 24 3.64 -6.84 16.44
CA ALA A 24 2.40 -7.09 15.70
C ALA A 24 1.16 -6.62 16.47
N ASN A 25 1.08 -6.92 17.78
CA ASN A 25 0.01 -6.43 18.65
C ASN A 25 -0.04 -4.91 18.70
N HIS A 26 1.12 -4.25 18.83
CA HIS A 26 1.21 -2.80 18.82
C HIS A 26 0.73 -2.22 17.49
N LEU A 27 1.24 -2.72 16.36
CA LEU A 27 0.84 -2.28 15.02
C LEU A 27 -0.66 -2.46 14.79
N ASN A 28 -1.24 -3.58 15.24
CA ASN A 28 -2.67 -3.84 15.16
C ASN A 28 -3.52 -2.88 16.01
N SER A 29 -2.95 -2.32 17.07
CA SER A 29 -3.63 -1.33 17.91
C SER A 29 -3.63 0.09 17.34
N LEU A 30 -2.69 0.40 16.43
CA LEU A 30 -2.60 1.72 15.79
C LEU A 30 -3.77 1.98 14.85
N SER A 31 -4.19 3.24 14.76
CA SER A 31 -5.09 3.70 13.71
C SER A 31 -4.47 3.45 12.33
N THR A 32 -5.30 3.43 11.30
CA THR A 32 -4.80 3.29 9.92
C THR A 32 -3.81 4.42 9.61
N PHE A 33 -4.13 5.67 9.97
CA PHE A 33 -3.21 6.79 9.79
C PHE A 33 -1.88 6.62 10.55
N SER A 34 -1.90 6.22 11.81
CA SER A 34 -0.67 6.04 12.59
C SER A 34 0.16 4.86 12.13
N ARG A 35 -0.47 3.78 11.67
CA ARG A 35 0.25 2.66 11.05
C ARG A 35 0.92 3.08 9.74
N PHE A 36 0.37 4.03 8.99
CA PHE A 36 1.07 4.61 7.83
C PHE A 36 2.34 5.35 8.25
N LEU A 37 2.29 6.17 9.31
CA LEU A 37 3.48 6.87 9.79
C LEU A 37 4.57 5.88 10.23
N ARG A 38 4.18 4.80 10.91
CA ARG A 38 5.09 3.70 11.25
C ARG A 38 5.65 3.00 10.00
N PHE A 39 4.78 2.68 9.04
CA PHE A 39 5.16 2.08 7.76
C PHE A 39 6.21 2.91 7.02
N THR A 40 6.05 4.23 6.93
CA THR A 40 7.01 5.08 6.21
C THR A 40 8.40 5.15 6.86
N GLU A 41 8.48 4.93 8.18
CA GLU A 41 9.75 4.87 8.89
C GLU A 41 10.47 3.53 8.68
N ASP A 42 9.73 2.42 8.66
CA ASP A 42 10.31 1.08 8.59
C ASP A 42 10.50 0.58 7.14
N PHE A 43 9.57 0.91 6.24
CA PHE A 43 9.50 0.37 4.88
C PHE A 43 10.72 0.75 4.06
N ARG A 44 11.46 -0.26 3.60
CA ARG A 44 12.62 -0.16 2.71
C ARG A 44 13.74 0.73 3.25
N LYS A 45 13.83 0.84 4.59
CA LYS A 45 14.82 1.67 5.27
C LYS A 45 16.25 1.20 5.01
N GLU A 46 16.50 -0.11 5.06
CA GLU A 46 17.84 -0.66 4.83
C GLU A 46 18.27 -0.55 3.36
N GLU A 47 17.31 -0.53 2.44
CA GLU A 47 17.54 -0.39 1.01
C GLU A 47 17.56 1.05 0.51
N ASN A 48 17.36 2.02 1.40
CA ASN A 48 17.30 3.45 1.07
C ASN A 48 16.24 3.77 0.00
N ASP A 49 15.08 3.09 0.06
CA ASP A 49 13.98 3.17 -0.91
C ASP A 49 12.64 3.46 -0.20
N GLN A 50 12.69 4.29 0.84
CA GLN A 50 11.53 4.70 1.64
C GLN A 50 10.54 5.54 0.82
N ILE A 51 9.29 5.57 1.27
CA ILE A 51 8.23 6.35 0.64
C ILE A 51 8.38 7.84 0.95
N SER A 52 8.39 8.66 -0.11
CA SER A 52 8.30 10.11 0.02
C SER A 52 6.85 10.57 0.07
N TYR A 53 6.51 11.39 1.07
CA TYR A 53 5.17 11.96 1.21
C TYR A 53 5.23 13.35 1.87
N SER A 54 4.11 14.08 1.80
CA SER A 54 3.88 15.28 2.60
C SER A 54 2.46 15.28 3.17
N LEU A 55 2.26 16.01 4.26
CA LEU A 55 0.95 16.17 4.88
C LEU A 55 0.34 17.52 4.48
N LYS A 56 -0.95 17.51 4.15
CA LYS A 56 -1.72 18.71 3.79
C LYS A 56 -3.01 18.75 4.58
N SER A 57 -3.25 19.83 5.31
CA SER A 57 -4.53 20.06 5.98
C SER A 57 -5.50 20.76 5.04
N ILE A 58 -6.69 20.17 4.85
CA ILE A 58 -7.78 20.75 4.05
C ILE A 58 -9.06 20.56 4.87
N GLU A 59 -9.73 21.66 5.21
CA GLU A 59 -10.99 21.65 5.97
C GLU A 59 -10.91 20.84 7.28
N GLY A 60 -9.78 20.94 7.99
CA GLY A 60 -9.56 20.24 9.26
C GLY A 60 -9.24 18.75 9.11
N LYS A 61 -9.14 18.21 7.90
CA LYS A 61 -8.68 16.84 7.62
C LYS A 61 -7.25 16.82 7.15
N THR A 62 -6.46 15.86 7.62
CA THR A 62 -5.08 15.64 7.20
C THR A 62 -5.02 14.67 6.04
N TYR A 63 -4.60 15.16 4.88
CA TYR A 63 -4.34 14.36 3.69
C TYR A 63 -2.86 14.06 3.56
N ILE A 64 -2.54 12.85 3.09
CA ILE A 64 -1.20 12.42 2.71
C ILE A 64 -1.08 12.58 1.19
N LEU A 65 -0.14 13.42 0.75
CA LEU A 65 0.23 13.60 -0.64
C LEU A 65 1.45 12.71 -0.95
N LEU A 66 1.27 11.75 -1.84
CA LEU A 66 2.25 10.73 -2.23
C LEU A 66 1.89 10.16 -3.60
N GLN A 67 2.81 9.42 -4.23
CA GLN A 67 2.53 8.74 -5.49
C GLN A 67 1.51 7.61 -5.27
N LEU A 68 0.63 7.37 -6.25
CA LEU A 68 -0.39 6.32 -6.16
C LEU A 68 0.20 4.92 -5.91
N LYS A 69 1.38 4.64 -6.48
CA LYS A 69 2.09 3.37 -6.25
C LYS A 69 2.47 3.14 -4.79
N ASP A 70 2.90 4.20 -4.10
CA ASP A 70 3.32 4.13 -2.69
C ASP A 70 2.09 4.09 -1.77
N ALA A 71 1.00 4.76 -2.15
CA ALA A 71 -0.29 4.59 -1.49
C ALA A 71 -0.79 3.14 -1.59
N ALA A 72 -0.72 2.54 -2.79
CA ALA A 72 -1.12 1.15 -3.02
C ALA A 72 -0.25 0.16 -2.23
N GLU A 73 1.06 0.41 -2.15
CA GLU A 73 2.00 -0.38 -1.35
C GLU A 73 1.57 -0.42 0.11
N TYR A 74 1.36 0.75 0.73
CA TYR A 74 0.87 0.81 2.10
C TYR A 74 -0.49 0.10 2.26
N MET A 75 -1.45 0.38 1.37
CA MET A 75 -2.78 -0.23 1.43
C MET A 75 -2.74 -1.75 1.43
N LEU A 76 -1.88 -2.34 0.60
CA LEU A 76 -1.73 -3.79 0.45
C LEU A 76 -0.88 -4.43 1.55
N THR A 77 0.03 -3.70 2.18
CA THR A 77 0.97 -4.26 3.16
C THR A 77 0.55 -4.03 4.62
N LYS A 78 -0.21 -2.98 4.92
CA LYS A 78 -0.52 -2.53 6.29
C LYS A 78 -1.15 -3.56 7.24
N ASP A 79 -1.73 -4.64 6.72
CA ASP A 79 -2.43 -5.65 7.52
C ASP A 79 -1.56 -6.90 7.79
N TYR A 80 -0.36 -6.99 7.20
CA TYR A 80 0.59 -8.09 7.42
C TYR A 80 1.47 -7.83 8.65
N THR A 81 0.85 -7.46 9.78
CA THR A 81 1.59 -7.08 11.01
C THR A 81 2.38 -8.24 11.61
N ASP A 82 1.91 -9.47 11.42
CA ASP A 82 2.58 -10.66 11.93
C ASP A 82 3.92 -10.91 11.22
N ASN A 83 4.07 -10.46 9.98
CA ASN A 83 5.28 -10.61 9.17
C ASN A 83 6.01 -9.27 8.94
N TRP A 84 5.66 -8.23 9.69
CA TRP A 84 6.02 -6.83 9.42
C TRP A 84 7.48 -6.64 8.99
N ASN A 85 8.42 -7.15 9.77
CA ASN A 85 9.85 -6.96 9.47
C ASN A 85 10.24 -7.53 8.09
N SER A 86 9.70 -8.67 7.69
CA SER A 86 9.95 -9.24 6.34
C SER A 86 9.31 -8.37 5.27
N GLU A 87 8.04 -7.97 5.48
CA GLU A 87 7.28 -7.16 4.53
C GLU A 87 7.93 -5.79 4.27
N MET A 88 8.62 -5.20 5.27
CA MET A 88 9.30 -3.91 5.11
C MET A 88 10.47 -3.98 4.12
N HIS A 89 10.97 -5.16 3.76
CA HIS A 89 12.02 -5.31 2.75
C HIS A 89 11.48 -5.53 1.33
N GLU A 90 10.19 -5.82 1.18
CA GLU A 90 9.58 -6.16 -0.11
C GLU A 90 8.84 -4.97 -0.73
N ARG A 91 8.92 -4.82 -2.05
CA ARG A 91 8.16 -3.79 -2.80
C ARG A 91 7.40 -4.46 -3.93
N PHE A 92 6.09 -4.33 -3.94
CA PHE A 92 5.21 -5.02 -4.89
C PHE A 92 4.65 -4.09 -5.97
N CYS A 93 4.36 -2.83 -5.63
CA CYS A 93 3.63 -1.90 -6.50
C CYS A 93 4.55 -1.12 -7.46
N PHE A 94 5.62 -1.75 -7.95
CA PHE A 94 6.60 -1.08 -8.82
C PHE A 94 6.20 -1.05 -10.30
N TRP A 95 5.37 -1.99 -10.77
CA TRP A 95 4.86 -2.04 -12.14
C TRP A 95 3.33 -2.08 -12.19
N SER A 96 2.78 -1.26 -13.07
CA SER A 96 1.42 -1.37 -13.59
C SER A 96 1.26 -2.63 -14.46
N ILE A 97 0.02 -3.02 -14.74
CA ILE A 97 -0.28 -4.12 -15.67
C ILE A 97 0.30 -3.88 -17.07
N LYS A 98 0.41 -2.61 -17.49
CA LYS A 98 1.00 -2.24 -18.77
C LYS A 98 2.50 -2.53 -18.76
N GLU A 99 3.20 -2.11 -17.72
CA GLU A 99 4.64 -2.36 -17.57
C GLU A 99 4.93 -3.87 -17.45
N TRP A 100 4.14 -4.62 -16.68
CA TRP A 100 4.24 -6.08 -16.63
C TRP A 100 4.10 -6.73 -18.02
N LYS A 101 3.17 -6.25 -18.85
CA LYS A 101 2.99 -6.74 -20.22
C LYS A 101 4.23 -6.45 -21.07
N GLU A 102 4.69 -5.20 -21.07
CA GLU A 102 5.86 -4.76 -21.83
C GLU A 102 7.12 -5.55 -21.45
N GLN A 103 7.34 -5.82 -20.16
CA GLN A 103 8.51 -6.59 -19.71
C GLN A 103 8.47 -8.06 -20.14
N LEU A 104 7.30 -8.69 -20.12
CA LEU A 104 7.15 -10.07 -20.59
C LEU A 104 7.32 -10.20 -22.10
N GLU A 105 6.77 -9.27 -22.87
CA GLU A 105 7.00 -9.18 -24.32
C GLU A 105 8.49 -8.99 -24.64
N ALA A 106 9.18 -8.12 -23.91
CA ALA A 106 10.60 -7.85 -24.10
C ALA A 106 11.49 -9.08 -23.89
N VAL A 107 11.07 -10.06 -23.06
CA VAL A 107 11.81 -11.31 -22.81
C VAL A 107 11.31 -12.49 -23.64
N GLY A 108 10.49 -12.25 -24.68
CA GLY A 108 10.12 -13.24 -25.69
C GLY A 108 8.84 -14.02 -25.41
N PHE A 109 7.91 -13.45 -24.65
CA PHE A 109 6.57 -14.01 -24.49
C PHE A 109 5.54 -13.31 -25.39
N GLU A 110 4.58 -14.09 -25.86
CA GLU A 110 3.34 -13.58 -26.45
C GLU A 110 2.25 -13.52 -25.36
N LEU A 111 1.63 -12.36 -25.18
CA LEU A 111 0.62 -12.12 -24.14
C LEU A 111 -0.80 -12.23 -24.67
N SER A 112 -1.67 -12.90 -23.90
CA SER A 112 -3.10 -12.91 -24.18
C SER A 112 -3.74 -11.56 -23.83
N ASN A 113 -4.67 -11.10 -24.69
CA ASN A 113 -5.55 -9.96 -24.41
C ASN A 113 -6.41 -10.13 -23.15
N ASN A 114 -6.57 -11.36 -22.66
CA ASN A 114 -7.29 -11.66 -21.42
C ASN A 114 -6.46 -11.39 -20.15
N SER A 115 -5.19 -10.95 -20.29
CA SER A 115 -4.37 -10.53 -19.15
C SER A 115 -4.86 -9.19 -18.62
N ILE A 116 -5.28 -9.16 -17.36
CA ILE A 116 -5.98 -8.01 -16.74
C ILE A 116 -5.48 -7.76 -15.31
N ALA A 117 -5.63 -6.53 -14.86
CA ALA A 117 -5.56 -6.19 -13.44
C ALA A 117 -6.96 -5.92 -12.91
N TYR A 118 -7.20 -6.31 -11.67
CA TYR A 118 -8.48 -6.12 -11.01
C TYR A 118 -8.30 -5.84 -9.51
N THR A 119 -9.30 -5.19 -8.92
CA THR A 119 -9.40 -4.99 -7.48
C THR A 119 -10.19 -6.15 -6.90
N ASN A 120 -9.58 -6.93 -6.00
CA ASN A 120 -10.24 -8.03 -5.33
C ASN A 120 -11.35 -7.46 -4.41
N PRO A 121 -12.63 -7.84 -4.60
CA PRO A 121 -13.74 -7.29 -3.82
C PRO A 121 -13.60 -7.56 -2.32
N TRP A 122 -13.04 -8.72 -1.94
CA TRP A 122 -12.83 -9.03 -0.53
C TRP A 122 -11.80 -8.09 0.10
N ILE A 123 -10.69 -7.80 -0.59
CA ILE A 123 -9.68 -6.85 -0.11
C ILE A 123 -10.30 -5.44 -0.01
N ALA A 124 -11.00 -4.99 -1.05
CA ALA A 124 -11.67 -3.69 -1.03
C ALA A 124 -12.61 -3.55 0.18
N ASN A 125 -13.49 -4.53 0.39
CA ASN A 125 -14.51 -4.46 1.44
C ASN A 125 -13.95 -4.64 2.85
N ASN A 126 -12.92 -5.47 3.04
CA ASN A 126 -12.44 -5.81 4.40
C ASN A 126 -11.20 -5.03 4.82
N ARG A 127 -10.42 -4.51 3.87
CA ARG A 127 -9.13 -3.88 4.16
C ARG A 127 -9.08 -2.40 3.83
N PHE A 128 -9.88 -1.95 2.86
CA PHE A 128 -9.84 -0.56 2.38
C PHE A 128 -11.07 0.25 2.78
N ASP A 129 -12.26 -0.35 2.72
CA ASP A 129 -13.51 0.34 3.05
C ASP A 129 -13.48 0.89 4.48
N ASN A 130 -13.95 2.13 4.64
CA ASN A 130 -13.87 2.92 5.87
C ASN A 130 -12.45 3.14 6.47
N LYS A 131 -11.39 2.68 5.79
CA LYS A 131 -9.99 2.85 6.21
C LYS A 131 -9.25 3.86 5.36
N VAL A 132 -9.50 3.86 4.05
CA VAL A 132 -8.75 4.64 3.08
C VAL A 132 -9.69 5.26 2.05
N LYS A 133 -9.44 6.53 1.73
CA LYS A 133 -9.96 7.19 0.53
C LYS A 133 -8.81 7.76 -0.30
N LEU A 134 -8.91 7.64 -1.62
CA LEU A 134 -7.93 8.18 -2.55
C LEU A 134 -8.54 9.36 -3.29
N PHE A 135 -7.71 10.35 -3.59
CA PHE A 135 -8.13 11.55 -4.30
C PHE A 135 -7.03 11.93 -5.29
N ASP A 136 -7.43 12.48 -6.42
CA ASP A 136 -6.51 13.16 -7.34
C ASP A 136 -6.14 14.56 -6.84
N GLU A 137 -5.36 15.29 -7.64
CA GLU A 137 -4.92 16.64 -7.33
C GLU A 137 -6.06 17.68 -7.31
N GLN A 138 -7.18 17.36 -7.97
CA GLN A 138 -8.40 18.18 -8.02
C GLN A 138 -9.39 17.79 -6.93
N MET A 139 -8.99 16.94 -5.98
CA MET A 139 -9.81 16.42 -4.89
C MET A 139 -11.02 15.59 -5.35
N GLN A 140 -10.95 14.98 -6.53
CA GLN A 140 -11.93 14.00 -6.98
C GLN A 140 -11.57 12.63 -6.40
N GLU A 141 -12.55 11.93 -5.83
CA GLU A 141 -12.33 10.61 -5.22
C GLU A 141 -11.96 9.59 -6.31
N LEU A 142 -10.85 8.90 -6.12
CA LEU A 142 -10.35 7.86 -7.02
C LEU A 142 -10.87 6.49 -6.57
N PRO A 143 -11.13 5.56 -7.51
CA PRO A 143 -11.38 4.17 -7.15
C PRO A 143 -10.13 3.56 -6.51
N TYR A 144 -10.32 2.46 -5.77
CA TYR A 144 -9.18 1.69 -5.28
C TYR A 144 -8.33 1.14 -6.44
N PRO A 145 -6.98 1.17 -6.31
CA PRO A 145 -6.12 0.60 -7.32
C PRO A 145 -6.33 -0.92 -7.42
N PRO A 146 -5.90 -1.54 -8.54
CA PRO A 146 -5.89 -2.99 -8.65
C PRO A 146 -5.04 -3.61 -7.54
N THR A 147 -5.51 -4.75 -7.02
CA THR A 147 -4.82 -5.52 -5.97
C THR A 147 -4.15 -6.77 -6.53
N ASN A 148 -4.56 -7.18 -7.73
CA ASN A 148 -4.12 -8.40 -8.37
C ASN A 148 -3.97 -8.20 -9.88
N ALA A 149 -3.06 -8.96 -10.47
CA ALA A 149 -2.89 -9.10 -11.90
C ALA A 149 -3.04 -10.58 -12.28
N LEU A 150 -3.81 -10.87 -13.32
CA LEU A 150 -3.84 -12.16 -13.99
C LEU A 150 -3.11 -12.00 -15.32
N MET A 151 -2.00 -12.71 -15.48
CA MET A 151 -1.16 -12.68 -16.67
C MET A 151 -1.19 -14.04 -17.36
N ILE A 152 -1.54 -14.06 -18.63
CA ILE A 152 -1.56 -15.27 -19.47
C ILE A 152 -0.57 -15.04 -20.60
N ALA A 153 0.56 -15.73 -20.53
CA ALA A 153 1.67 -15.58 -21.46
C ALA A 153 2.08 -16.94 -22.02
N LYS A 154 2.40 -16.99 -23.31
CA LYS A 154 2.94 -18.16 -23.99
C LYS A 154 4.37 -17.87 -24.41
N LYS A 155 5.28 -18.79 -24.12
CA LYS A 155 6.66 -18.69 -24.60
C LYS A 155 6.70 -18.93 -26.11
N LEU A 156 7.39 -18.06 -26.84
CA LEU A 156 7.66 -18.22 -28.27
C LEU A 156 8.69 -19.33 -28.53
#